data_AF-A0A924LX36-F1
#
_entry.id   AF-A0A924LX36-F1
#
_cell.length_a   1.000
_cell.length_b   1.000
_cell.length_c   1.000
_cell.angle_alpha   90.00
_cell.angle_beta   90.00
_cell.angle_gamma   90.00
#
_symmetry.space_group_name_H-M   'P 1'
#
loop_
_entity.id
_entity.type
_entity.pdbx_description
1 polymer ?
#
loop_
_entity_poly.entity_id
_entity_poly.type
_entity_poly.pdbx_seq_one_letter_code
_entity_poly.pdbx_strand_id
1 'polypeptide(L)'
;DDLHFNLGVKLLNDKFGIQTRGGCSCAGTYGHFLLNVNQETSSNLIYQIETGDLTQKPGWIRMSIHPTTTNKEIEMVCDSIIDLALNHDSWKKDYSYNKLTNEFTHNSNLKTEKQLVDSWFN
;
A
#
# COMPACT_ATOMS: atom_id res chain seq x y z
N ASP A 1 4.50 7.80 -11.01
CA ASP A 1 3.07 8.02 -10.71
C ASP A 1 2.32 6.83 -11.27
N ASP A 2 1.71 5.98 -10.42
CA ASP A 2 0.80 4.84 -10.74
C ASP A 2 0.87 3.68 -9.71
N LEU A 3 1.65 3.84 -8.63
CA LEU A 3 1.67 2.87 -7.55
C LEU A 3 0.67 3.25 -6.44
N HIS A 4 -0.42 2.49 -6.32
CA HIS A 4 -1.32 2.63 -5.17
C HIS A 4 -0.59 2.24 -3.88
N PHE A 5 -0.70 3.07 -2.82
CA PHE A 5 0.07 2.89 -1.59
C PHE A 5 -0.12 1.50 -0.93
N ASN A 6 -1.34 0.95 -0.94
CA ASN A 6 -1.58 -0.41 -0.43
C ASN A 6 -0.93 -1.50 -1.28
N LEU A 7 -0.79 -1.31 -2.60
CA LEU A 7 -0.02 -2.24 -3.42
C LEU A 7 1.47 -2.14 -3.08
N GLY A 8 2.00 -0.93 -2.89
CA GLY A 8 3.39 -0.74 -2.47
C GLY A 8 3.69 -1.41 -1.12
N VAL A 9 2.81 -1.27 -0.13
CA VAL A 9 2.89 -1.98 1.16
C VAL A 9 2.95 -3.50 0.93
N LYS A 10 2.05 -4.00 0.08
CA LYS A 10 1.94 -5.44 -0.20
C LYS A 10 3.19 -5.98 -0.89
N LEU A 11 3.74 -5.24 -1.86
CA LEU A 11 4.97 -5.59 -2.56
C LEU A 11 6.20 -5.58 -1.63
N LEU A 12 6.33 -4.58 -0.75
CA LEU A 12 7.40 -4.53 0.25
C LEU A 12 7.39 -5.77 1.16
N ASN A 13 6.19 -6.18 1.60
CA ASN A 13 6.01 -7.36 2.41
C ASN A 13 6.31 -8.65 1.62
N ASP A 14 5.65 -8.85 0.48
CA ASP A 14 5.66 -10.14 -0.22
C ASP A 14 7.00 -10.43 -0.92
N LYS A 15 7.74 -9.40 -1.37
CA LYS A 15 9.03 -9.58 -2.07
C LYS A 15 10.25 -9.45 -1.18
N PHE A 16 10.20 -8.58 -0.17
CA PHE A 16 11.38 -8.23 0.63
C PHE A 16 11.20 -8.56 2.13
N GLY A 17 10.01 -8.97 2.55
CA GLY A 17 9.70 -9.21 3.97
C GLY A 17 9.62 -7.92 4.81
N ILE A 18 9.56 -6.75 4.17
CA ILE A 18 9.55 -5.45 4.86
C ILE A 18 8.10 -5.09 5.20
N GLN A 19 7.76 -5.19 6.48
CA GLN A 19 6.43 -4.89 6.97
C GLN A 19 6.23 -3.39 7.14
N THR A 20 5.28 -2.83 6.39
CA THR A 20 4.92 -1.41 6.44
C THR A 20 3.41 -1.24 6.59
N ARG A 21 2.95 -0.01 6.78
CA ARG A 21 1.52 0.29 6.88
C ARG A 21 1.11 1.39 5.92
N GLY A 22 0.00 1.17 5.21
CA GLY A 22 -0.67 2.23 4.47
C GLY A 22 -1.25 3.30 5.41
N GLY A 23 -1.37 4.52 4.92
CA GLY A 23 -2.08 5.59 5.60
C GLY A 23 -2.83 6.45 4.60
N CYS A 24 -4.09 6.78 4.91
CA CYS A 24 -4.84 7.74 4.12
C CYS A 24 -4.29 9.16 4.34
N SER A 25 -4.19 9.93 3.26
CA SER A 25 -3.82 11.35 3.30
C SER A 25 -5.04 12.29 3.39
N CYS A 26 -6.25 11.74 3.45
CA CYS A 26 -7.53 12.41 3.22
C CYS A 26 -7.97 13.51 4.21
N ALA A 27 -7.24 13.77 5.30
CA ALA A 27 -7.66 14.75 6.31
C ALA A 27 -6.55 15.69 6.78
N GLY A 28 -5.36 15.65 6.17
CA GLY A 28 -4.23 16.47 6.58
C GLY A 28 -4.01 17.66 5.65
N THR A 29 -3.98 18.88 6.20
CA THR A 29 -3.56 20.09 5.46
C THR A 29 -2.19 19.91 4.79
N TYR A 30 -1.30 19.16 5.44
CA TYR A 30 0.00 18.79 4.88
C TYR A 30 -0.10 17.89 3.64
N GLY A 31 -1.05 16.93 3.65
CA GLY A 31 -1.32 16.09 2.49
C GLY A 31 -1.87 16.90 1.31
N HIS A 32 -2.77 17.86 1.59
CA HIS A 32 -3.29 18.78 0.57
C HIS A 32 -2.18 19.62 -0.05
N PHE A 33 -1.27 20.14 0.79
CA PHE A 33 -0.12 20.90 0.33
C PHE A 33 0.84 20.07 -0.52
N LEU A 34 1.27 18.90 -0.04
CA LEU A 34 2.24 18.05 -0.75
C LEU A 34 1.70 17.49 -2.07
N LEU A 35 0.42 17.13 -2.10
CA LEU A 35 -0.21 16.50 -3.27
C LEU A 35 -0.90 17.52 -4.18
N ASN A 36 -0.73 18.83 -3.93
CA ASN A 36 -1.38 19.91 -4.65
C ASN A 36 -2.90 19.70 -4.81
N VAL A 37 -3.56 19.21 -3.76
CA VAL A 37 -5.02 18.96 -3.78
C VAL A 37 -5.73 20.29 -3.57
N ASN A 38 -6.30 20.82 -4.65
CA ASN A 38 -7.16 21.99 -4.60
C ASN A 38 -8.58 21.63 -4.13
N GLN A 39 -9.44 22.63 -3.92
CA GLN A 39 -10.79 22.43 -3.39
C GLN A 39 -11.66 21.53 -4.29
N GLU A 40 -11.55 21.68 -5.61
CA GLU A 40 -12.31 20.89 -6.58
C GLU A 40 -11.88 19.42 -6.57
N THR A 41 -10.57 19.17 -6.61
CA THR A 41 -9.98 17.83 -6.48
C THR A 41 -10.38 17.19 -5.15
N SER A 42 -10.40 17.96 -4.05
CA SER A 42 -10.84 17.48 -2.74
C SER A 42 -12.31 17.07 -2.76
N SER A 43 -13.20 17.88 -3.34
CA SER A 43 -14.63 17.56 -3.44
C SER A 43 -14.89 16.32 -4.29
N ASN A 44 -14.18 16.16 -5.41
CA ASN A 44 -14.28 14.97 -6.26
C ASN A 44 -13.78 13.71 -5.54
N LEU A 45 -12.68 13.80 -4.78
CA LEU A 45 -12.17 12.69 -3.98
C LEU A 45 -13.17 12.26 -2.90
N ILE A 46 -13.80 13.23 -2.22
CA ILE A 46 -14.84 12.96 -1.22
C ILE A 46 -16.01 12.23 -1.87
N TYR A 47 -16.51 12.71 -3.01
CA TYR A 47 -17.61 12.07 -3.73
C TYR A 47 -17.30 10.62 -4.15
N GLN A 48 -16.10 10.35 -4.66
CA GLN A 48 -15.68 8.99 -5.02
C GLN A 48 -15.62 8.08 -3.78
N ILE A 49 -15.10 8.59 -2.67
CA ILE A 49 -15.04 7.84 -1.41
C ILE A 49 -16.45 7.56 -0.86
N GLU A 50 -17.36 8.54 -0.91
CA GLU A 50 -18.75 8.38 -0.47
C GLU A 50 -19.54 7.38 -1.33
N THR A 51 -19.25 7.32 -2.63
CA THR A 51 -19.84 6.35 -3.56
C THR A 51 -19.17 4.96 -3.51
N GLY A 52 -18.13 4.80 -2.67
CA GLY A 52 -17.46 3.53 -2.42
C GLY A 52 -16.30 3.20 -3.38
N ASP A 53 -15.89 4.12 -4.25
CA ASP A 53 -14.68 3.96 -5.07
C ASP A 53 -13.46 4.54 -4.34
N LEU A 54 -12.61 3.64 -3.85
CA LEU A 54 -11.39 3.99 -3.12
C LEU A 54 -10.14 4.04 -4.01
N THR A 55 -10.25 3.84 -5.33
CA THR A 55 -9.10 3.80 -6.26
C THR A 55 -8.25 5.07 -6.22
N GLN A 56 -8.91 6.23 -6.13
CA GLN A 56 -8.23 7.54 -6.14
C GLN A 56 -7.85 8.02 -4.75
N LYS A 57 -8.04 7.19 -3.71
CA LYS A 57 -7.78 7.59 -2.32
C LYS A 57 -6.29 7.89 -2.15
N PRO A 58 -5.90 9.15 -1.89
CA PRO A 58 -4.51 9.49 -1.72
C PRO A 58 -3.98 8.89 -0.41
N GLY A 59 -2.73 8.44 -0.43
CA GLY A 59 -2.11 7.84 0.73
C GLY A 59 -0.60 7.71 0.60
N TRP A 60 -0.01 7.27 1.70
CA TRP A 60 1.43 7.07 1.83
C TRP A 60 1.71 5.73 2.51
N ILE A 61 2.89 5.21 2.21
CA ILE A 61 3.47 4.07 2.90
C ILE A 61 4.22 4.63 4.11
N ARG A 62 3.89 4.13 5.31
CA ARG A 62 4.56 4.50 6.55
C ARG A 62 5.41 3.35 7.03
N MET A 63 6.64 3.68 7.39
CA MET A 63 7.64 2.77 7.93
C MET A 63 8.36 3.50 9.07
N SER A 64 8.66 2.77 10.14
CA SER A 64 9.44 3.26 11.26
C SER A 64 10.72 2.45 11.36
N ILE A 65 11.84 3.13 11.55
CA ILE A 65 13.14 2.49 11.76
C ILE A 65 13.43 2.51 13.26
N HIS A 66 13.85 1.38 13.82
CA HIS A 66 14.22 1.30 15.22
C HIS A 66 15.69 1.72 15.40
N PRO A 67 16.08 2.38 16.51
CA PRO A 67 17.47 2.79 16.73
C PRO A 67 18.50 1.64 16.76
N THR A 68 18.05 0.40 16.90
CA THR A 68 18.92 -0.80 16.86
C THR A 68 19.06 -1.41 15.48
N THR A 69 18.35 -0.89 14.47
CA THR A 69 18.50 -1.36 13.10
C THR A 69 19.89 -1.03 12.59
N THR A 70 20.59 -2.02 12.06
CA THR A 70 21.96 -1.90 11.58
C THR A 70 22.00 -1.17 10.23
N ASN A 71 23.14 -0.56 9.91
CA ASN A 71 23.32 0.10 8.60
C ASN A 71 23.04 -0.85 7.42
N LYS A 72 23.46 -2.12 7.55
CA LYS A 72 23.23 -3.14 6.52
C LYS A 72 21.74 -3.43 6.30
N GLU A 73 20.95 -3.46 7.37
CA GLU A 73 19.49 -3.62 7.26
C GLU A 73 18.85 -2.38 6.63
N ILE A 74 19.34 -1.18 6.94
CA ILE A 74 18.86 0.06 6.30
C ILE A 74 19.21 0.11 4.83
N GLU A 75 20.42 -0.30 4.44
CA GLU A 75 20.83 -0.41 3.04
C GLU A 75 19.89 -1.36 2.28
N MET A 76 19.60 -2.54 2.85
CA MET A 76 18.63 -3.47 2.26
C MET A 76 17.25 -2.83 2.08
N VAL A 77 16.76 -2.06 3.06
CA VAL A 77 15.47 -1.36 2.97
C VAL A 77 15.49 -0.31 1.85
N CYS A 78 16.56 0.48 1.76
CA CYS A 78 16.74 1.48 0.70
C CYS A 78 16.76 0.82 -0.68
N ASP A 79 17.56 -0.23 -0.88
CA ASP A 79 17.65 -0.96 -2.13
C ASP A 79 16.30 -1.58 -2.52
N SER A 80 15.57 -2.14 -1.54
CA SER A 80 14.23 -2.68 -1.76
C SER A 80 13.22 -1.63 -2.21
N ILE A 81 13.29 -0.41 -1.67
CA ILE A 81 12.43 0.71 -2.09
C ILE A 81 12.78 1.15 -3.51
N ILE A 82 14.07 1.22 -3.85
CA ILE A 82 14.53 1.54 -5.21
C ILE A 82 14.04 0.49 -6.20
N ASP A 83 14.23 -0.79 -5.90
CA ASP A 83 13.78 -1.89 -6.75
C ASP A 83 12.27 -1.88 -6.94
N LEU A 84 11.51 -1.61 -5.87
CA LEU A 84 10.06 -1.44 -5.98
C LEU A 84 9.68 -0.27 -6.87
N ALA A 85 10.33 0.89 -6.71
CA ALA A 85 10.06 2.05 -7.54
C ALA A 85 10.35 1.79 -9.03
N LEU A 86 11.39 1.00 -9.34
CA LEU A 86 11.75 0.68 -10.72
C LEU A 86 10.86 -0.40 -11.36
N ASN A 87 10.33 -1.34 -10.56
CA ASN A 87 9.70 -2.56 -11.09
C ASN A 87 8.21 -2.70 -10.78
N HIS A 88 7.60 -1.77 -10.04
CA HIS A 88 6.20 -1.91 -9.60
C HIS A 88 5.22 -2.13 -10.76
N ASP A 89 5.46 -1.57 -11.94
CA ASP A 89 4.56 -1.72 -13.10
C ASP A 89 4.54 -3.12 -13.69
N SER A 90 5.64 -3.86 -13.55
CA SER A 90 5.66 -5.27 -13.90
C SER A 90 4.97 -6.08 -12.81
N TRP A 91 5.33 -5.82 -11.54
CA TRP A 91 4.87 -6.62 -10.41
C TRP A 91 3.40 -6.43 -10.09
N LYS A 92 2.80 -5.27 -10.39
CA LYS A 92 1.37 -5.02 -10.17
C LYS A 92 0.46 -6.00 -10.92
N LYS A 93 0.95 -6.59 -12.02
CA LYS A 93 0.18 -7.55 -12.84
C LYS A 93 -0.09 -8.86 -12.10
N ASP A 94 0.71 -9.18 -11.09
CA ASP A 94 0.55 -10.38 -10.26
C ASP A 94 -0.49 -10.20 -9.15
N TYR A 95 -1.11 -9.01 -9.05
CA TYR A 95 -2.05 -8.66 -8.00
C TYR A 95 -3.41 -8.24 -8.55
N SER A 96 -4.45 -8.55 -7.78
CA SER A 96 -5.82 -8.13 -8.01
C SER A 96 -6.24 -7.11 -6.95
N TYR A 97 -6.88 -6.01 -7.36
CA TYR A 97 -7.36 -4.97 -6.46
C TYR A 97 -8.83 -5.19 -6.07
N ASN A 98 -9.12 -5.16 -4.77
CA ASN A 98 -10.49 -5.17 -4.24
C ASN A 98 -10.90 -3.74 -3.85
N LYS A 99 -11.79 -3.12 -4.64
CA LYS A 99 -12.28 -1.76 -4.38
C LYS A 99 -13.02 -1.60 -3.06
N LEU A 100 -13.71 -2.66 -2.59
CA LEU A 100 -14.54 -2.60 -1.39
C LEU A 100 -13.69 -2.57 -0.11
N THR A 101 -12.60 -3.33 -0.07
CA THR A 101 -11.70 -3.40 1.09
C THR A 101 -10.47 -2.52 0.94
N ASN A 102 -10.22 -2.00 -0.26
CA ASN A 102 -9.01 -1.28 -0.65
C ASN A 102 -7.73 -2.13 -0.57
N GLU A 103 -7.84 -3.45 -0.70
CA GLU A 103 -6.74 -4.38 -0.54
C GLU A 103 -6.26 -4.97 -1.86
N PHE A 104 -5.00 -5.42 -1.88
CA PHE A 104 -4.39 -6.12 -2.99
C PHE A 104 -4.07 -7.55 -2.59
N THR A 105 -4.50 -8.50 -3.42
CA THR A 105 -4.25 -9.93 -3.20
C THR A 105 -3.44 -10.47 -4.37
N HIS A 106 -2.37 -11.21 -4.06
CA HIS A 106 -1.58 -11.87 -5.10
C HIS A 106 -2.42 -12.95 -5.79
N ASN A 107 -2.32 -13.08 -7.11
CA ASN A 107 -3.19 -13.94 -7.91
C ASN A 107 -3.02 -15.44 -7.59
N SER A 108 -1.87 -15.84 -7.05
CA SER A 108 -1.62 -17.21 -6.57
C SER A 108 -2.08 -17.48 -5.12
N ASN A 109 -2.55 -16.45 -4.39
CA ASN A 109 -2.87 -16.59 -2.97
C ASN A 109 -4.25 -17.27 -2.81
N LEU A 110 -4.25 -18.59 -2.86
CA LEU A 110 -5.41 -19.46 -2.83
C LEU A 110 -6.01 -19.56 -1.41
N LYS A 111 -6.75 -18.55 -0.92
CA LYS A 111 -7.61 -18.62 0.29
C LYS A 111 -7.01 -19.41 1.49
N THR A 112 -5.69 -19.39 1.64
CA THR A 112 -4.94 -20.30 2.50
C THR A 112 -5.21 -19.98 3.96
N GLU A 113 -5.40 -18.70 4.27
CA GLU A 113 -5.68 -18.20 5.62
C GLU A 113 -7.01 -18.72 6.15
N LYS A 114 -8.06 -18.73 5.31
CA LYS A 114 -9.36 -19.27 5.74
C LYS A 114 -9.24 -20.76 6.05
N GLN A 115 -8.56 -21.51 5.18
CA GLN A 115 -8.31 -22.93 5.39
C GLN A 115 -7.43 -23.19 6.63
N LEU A 116 -6.42 -22.36 6.88
CA LEU A 116 -5.55 -22.43 8.06
C LEU A 116 -6.33 -22.14 9.34
N VAL A 117 -7.12 -21.07 9.36
CA VAL A 117 -7.96 -20.70 10.50
C VAL A 117 -8.97 -21.82 10.77
N ASP A 118 -9.67 -22.30 9.73
CA ASP A 118 -10.59 -23.42 9.88
C ASP A 118 -9.87 -24.67 10.45
N SER A 119 -8.60 -24.92 10.09
CA SER A 119 -7.82 -26.03 10.63
C SER A 119 -7.37 -25.87 12.09
N TRP A 120 -7.24 -24.64 12.59
CA TRP A 120 -6.83 -24.37 13.98
C TRP A 120 -7.97 -24.48 14.98
N PHE A 121 -9.20 -24.29 14.53
CA PHE A 121 -10.41 -24.30 15.35
C PHE A 121 -11.28 -25.55 15.16
N ASN A 122 -10.84 -26.52 14.34
CA ASN A 122 -11.38 -27.87 14.26
C ASN A 122 -10.54 -28.85 15.09
#